data_AF-A0A7S1GAM4-F1
#
_entry.id   AF-A0A7S1GAM4-F1
#
_cell.length_a   1.000
_cell.length_b   1.000
_cell.length_c   1.000
_cell.angle_alpha   90.00
_cell.angle_beta   90.00
_cell.angle_gamma   90.00
#
_symmetry.space_group_name_H-M   'P 1'
#
loop_
_entity.id
_entity.type
_entity.pdbx_description
1 polymer ?
#
loop_
_entity_poly.entity_id
_entity_poly.type
_entity_poly.pdbx_seq_one_letter_code
_entity_poly.pdbx_strand_id
1 'polypeptide(L)'
;VSGGSGVGRTLRVGRILRPLRMINRNEGMKVIINALLRSLPAVAYTVVLLLLFFLIFGILGLNLFAGRFFSCNDGSIMRQQDCVGVFVNAAAGGVLMPRVWANPPYSFDNIGAAFKTLLEVVALKGWVPVLNSVMDVTDIGLQPQRNASPGNVVFLVLFIFLGSFYMMRLFVGIIVAHFRQFSGTALLTDTQQQWVTMRRVMRHVRPIVSGSALRWRRFFYDLVMSRWFEPLVTCIILLHLVALSLQHTGQTREWTEALDAVHWVFTTIYIVELTARILALGPIGYVKNDLPWSAYDLVAVVGMVVGPLSGFRRGTGVARALRFGRVVKLLTRL
;
A
#
# COMPACT_ATOMS: atom_id res chain seq x y z
N VAL A 1 -50.84 -9.98 7.45
CA VAL A 1 -49.74 -9.96 8.44
C VAL A 1 -48.77 -8.82 8.10
N SER A 2 -48.94 -7.70 8.81
CA SER A 2 -47.98 -6.64 9.18
C SER A 2 -46.84 -6.22 8.23
N GLY A 3 -47.08 -5.14 7.47
CA GLY A 3 -46.07 -4.29 6.82
C GLY A 3 -45.28 -3.37 7.76
N GLY A 4 -44.91 -3.84 8.96
CA GLY A 4 -44.24 -3.05 10.01
C GLY A 4 -42.74 -3.35 10.24
N SER A 5 -42.08 -4.12 9.38
CA SER A 5 -40.80 -4.78 9.72
C SER A 5 -39.54 -4.25 9.02
N GLY A 6 -39.63 -3.25 8.14
CA GLY A 6 -38.48 -2.68 7.44
C GLY A 6 -37.69 -1.67 8.28
N VAL A 7 -38.37 -0.66 8.82
CA VAL A 7 -37.73 0.46 9.55
C VAL A 7 -37.00 -0.03 10.81
N GLY A 8 -37.58 -0.97 11.55
CA GLY A 8 -36.94 -1.56 12.74
C GLY A 8 -35.67 -2.37 12.42
N ARG A 9 -35.57 -2.96 11.22
CA ARG A 9 -34.34 -3.63 10.75
C ARG A 9 -33.29 -2.60 10.32
N THR A 10 -33.68 -1.55 9.60
CA THR A 10 -32.77 -0.46 9.19
C THR A 10 -32.20 0.31 10.39
N LEU A 11 -33.01 0.59 11.43
CA LEU A 11 -32.54 1.28 12.64
C LEU A 11 -31.55 0.44 13.46
N ARG A 12 -31.59 -0.89 13.36
CA ARG A 12 -30.58 -1.77 13.98
C ARG A 12 -29.20 -1.64 13.32
N VAL A 13 -29.15 -1.27 12.03
CA VAL A 13 -27.89 -0.96 11.30
C VAL A 13 -27.18 0.25 11.93
N GLY A 14 -27.93 1.19 12.51
CA GLY A 14 -27.37 2.34 13.24
C GLY A 14 -26.49 1.96 14.44
N ARG A 15 -26.53 0.71 14.93
CA ARG A 15 -25.59 0.21 15.95
C ARG A 15 -24.14 0.17 15.44
N ILE A 16 -23.92 0.16 14.12
CA ILE A 16 -22.60 0.27 13.48
C ILE A 16 -21.95 1.63 13.78
N LEU A 17 -22.72 2.67 14.08
CA LEU A 17 -22.21 4.01 14.39
C LEU A 17 -21.74 4.16 15.86
N ARG A 18 -21.90 3.14 16.71
CA ARG A 18 -21.44 3.18 18.12
C ARG A 18 -19.96 3.59 18.30
N PRO A 19 -19.01 3.14 17.46
CA PRO A 19 -17.62 3.58 17.53
C PRO A 19 -17.43 5.09 17.31
N LEU A 20 -18.34 5.80 16.63
CA LEU A 20 -18.24 7.26 16.46
C LEU A 20 -18.31 8.00 17.79
N ARG A 21 -18.91 7.42 18.84
CA ARG A 21 -18.87 7.99 20.21
C ARG A 21 -17.44 8.10 20.76
N MET A 22 -16.50 7.30 20.24
CA MET A 22 -15.09 7.35 20.61
C MET A 22 -14.41 8.65 20.15
N ILE A 23 -14.91 9.29 19.08
CA ILE A 23 -14.44 10.60 18.61
C ILE A 23 -14.58 11.63 19.73
N ASN A 24 -15.70 11.61 20.46
CA ASN A 24 -15.91 12.54 21.57
C ASN A 24 -15.05 12.24 22.80
N ARG A 25 -14.41 11.06 22.87
CA ARG A 25 -13.57 10.64 23.99
C ARG A 25 -12.07 10.85 23.76
N ASN A 26 -11.62 10.89 22.51
CA ASN A 26 -10.20 11.10 22.18
C ASN A 26 -9.98 12.50 21.61
N GLU A 27 -9.29 13.36 22.37
CA GLU A 27 -8.96 14.72 21.97
C GLU A 27 -8.18 14.78 20.64
N GLY A 28 -7.28 13.82 20.40
CA GLY A 28 -6.55 13.73 19.13
C GLY A 28 -7.46 13.48 17.92
N MET A 29 -8.48 12.64 18.05
CA MET A 29 -9.44 12.40 16.95
C MET A 29 -10.32 13.62 16.67
N LYS A 30 -10.66 14.41 17.71
CA LYS A 30 -11.41 15.68 17.54
C LYS A 30 -10.62 16.70 16.74
N VAL A 31 -9.34 16.87 17.04
CA VAL A 31 -8.46 17.80 16.31
C VAL A 31 -8.41 17.44 14.83
N ILE A 32 -8.22 16.15 14.51
CA ILE A 32 -8.17 15.67 13.12
C ILE A 32 -9.51 15.89 12.40
N ILE A 33 -10.63 15.52 13.01
CA ILE A 33 -11.95 15.66 12.36
C ILE A 33 -12.33 17.13 12.18
N ASN A 34 -12.07 17.99 13.16
CA ASN A 34 -12.31 19.43 13.02
C ASN A 34 -11.44 20.03 11.91
N ALA A 35 -10.18 19.58 11.76
CA ALA A 35 -9.33 19.99 10.66
C ALA A 35 -9.88 19.51 9.30
N LEU A 36 -10.39 18.29 9.20
CA LEU A 36 -11.03 17.76 7.99
C LEU A 36 -12.33 18.49 7.64
N LEU A 37 -13.20 18.75 8.62
CA LEU A 37 -14.45 19.49 8.38
C LEU A 37 -14.18 20.94 7.94
N ARG A 38 -13.11 21.56 8.46
CA ARG A 38 -12.67 22.90 8.02
C ARG A 38 -12.11 22.92 6.60
N SER A 39 -11.59 21.80 6.08
CA SER A 39 -11.12 21.71 4.70
C SER A 39 -12.22 21.33 3.69
N LEU A 40 -13.39 20.85 4.15
CA LEU A 40 -14.51 20.48 3.27
C LEU A 40 -14.95 21.60 2.31
N PRO A 41 -15.10 22.88 2.71
CA PRO A 41 -15.55 23.93 1.78
C PRO A 41 -14.58 24.13 0.61
N ALA A 42 -13.28 24.03 0.87
CA ALA A 42 -12.26 24.13 -0.17
C ALA A 42 -12.32 22.96 -1.15
N VAL A 43 -12.53 21.75 -0.62
CA VAL A 43 -12.69 20.53 -1.41
C VAL A 43 -14.03 20.54 -2.19
N ALA A 44 -15.08 21.17 -1.65
CA ALA A 44 -16.38 21.21 -2.31
C ALA A 44 -16.31 21.87 -3.70
N TYR A 45 -15.56 22.96 -3.86
CA TYR A 45 -15.38 23.60 -5.16
C TYR A 45 -14.71 22.69 -6.19
N THR A 46 -13.72 21.89 -5.76
CA THR A 46 -13.03 20.94 -6.65
C THR A 46 -13.92 19.77 -7.03
N VAL A 47 -14.73 19.29 -6.09
CA VAL A 47 -15.74 18.25 -6.34
C VAL A 47 -16.80 18.74 -7.33
N VAL A 48 -17.26 19.99 -7.24
CA VAL A 48 -18.20 20.55 -8.23
C VAL A 48 -17.58 20.58 -9.64
N LEU A 49 -16.33 21.02 -9.77
CA LEU A 49 -15.60 20.99 -11.05
C LEU A 49 -15.47 19.56 -11.60
N LEU A 50 -15.19 18.58 -10.72
CA LEU A 50 -15.13 17.17 -11.08
C LEU A 50 -16.49 16.66 -11.58
N LEU A 51 -17.57 16.96 -10.86
CA LEU A 51 -18.92 16.55 -11.25
C LEU A 51 -19.35 17.17 -12.59
N LEU A 52 -18.97 18.42 -12.86
CA LEU A 52 -19.21 19.06 -14.16
C LEU A 52 -18.47 18.34 -15.29
N PHE A 53 -17.21 17.98 -15.08
CA PHE A 53 -16.43 17.20 -16.05
C PHE A 53 -17.07 15.83 -16.32
N PHE A 54 -17.52 15.13 -15.27
CA PHE A 54 -18.23 13.86 -15.40
C PHE A 54 -19.58 14.04 -16.11
N LEU A 55 -20.26 15.17 -15.89
CA LEU A 55 -21.50 15.49 -16.58
C LEU A 55 -21.31 15.65 -18.09
N ILE A 56 -20.28 16.38 -18.51
CA ILE A 56 -19.96 16.60 -19.93
C ILE A 56 -19.67 15.27 -20.62
N PHE A 57 -18.77 14.46 -20.05
CA PHE A 57 -18.43 13.14 -20.61
C PHE A 57 -19.56 12.12 -20.47
N GLY A 58 -20.38 12.23 -19.42
CA GLY A 58 -21.56 11.41 -19.23
C GLY A 58 -22.59 11.65 -20.33
N ILE A 59 -22.94 12.90 -20.61
CA ILE A 59 -23.86 13.27 -21.70
C ILE A 59 -23.29 12.84 -23.07
N LEU A 60 -21.99 13.05 -23.30
CA LEU A 60 -21.33 12.58 -24.51
C LEU A 60 -21.42 11.05 -24.65
N GLY A 61 -21.16 10.31 -23.57
CA GLY A 61 -21.28 8.86 -23.53
C GLY A 61 -22.71 8.37 -23.77
N LEU A 62 -23.73 9.06 -23.25
CA LEU A 62 -25.14 8.76 -23.53
C LEU A 62 -25.43 8.85 -25.03
N ASN A 63 -25.01 9.93 -25.67
CA ASN A 63 -25.25 10.13 -27.11
C ASN A 63 -24.54 9.07 -27.97
N LEU A 64 -23.37 8.60 -27.54
CA LEU A 64 -22.57 7.63 -28.29
C LEU A 64 -22.94 6.17 -28.02
N PHE A 65 -23.37 5.81 -26.81
CA PHE A 65 -23.41 4.40 -26.38
C PHE A 65 -24.73 3.96 -25.73
N ALA A 66 -25.70 4.86 -25.51
CA ALA A 66 -26.98 4.48 -24.90
C ALA A 66 -27.68 3.37 -25.69
N GLY A 67 -28.07 2.30 -25.01
CA GLY A 67 -28.75 1.15 -25.61
C GLY A 67 -27.88 0.23 -26.46
N ARG A 68 -26.59 0.54 -26.63
CA ARG A 68 -25.68 -0.21 -27.54
C ARG A 68 -24.78 -1.23 -26.83
N PHE A 69 -24.84 -1.32 -25.50
CA PHE A 69 -24.02 -2.26 -24.71
C PHE A 69 -24.69 -3.61 -24.45
N PHE A 70 -25.97 -3.74 -24.77
CA PHE A 70 -26.68 -4.99 -24.54
C PHE A 70 -26.13 -6.12 -25.41
N SER A 71 -26.08 -7.32 -24.85
CA SER A 71 -25.68 -8.52 -25.57
C SER A 71 -26.51 -9.73 -25.15
N CYS A 72 -26.66 -10.67 -26.07
CA CYS A 72 -27.16 -12.00 -25.79
C CYS A 72 -26.03 -12.84 -25.19
N ASN A 73 -26.38 -13.70 -24.23
CA ASN A 73 -25.47 -14.72 -23.70
C ASN A 73 -25.13 -15.84 -24.70
N ASP A 74 -25.84 -15.93 -25.84
CA ASP A 74 -25.55 -16.82 -26.96
C ASP A 74 -24.87 -16.04 -28.10
N GLY A 75 -23.59 -16.34 -28.37
CA GLY A 75 -22.80 -15.65 -29.41
C GLY A 75 -23.18 -15.96 -30.85
N SER A 76 -24.06 -16.94 -31.09
CA SER A 76 -24.58 -17.25 -32.44
C SER A 76 -25.68 -16.27 -32.89
N ILE A 77 -26.30 -15.57 -31.95
CA ILE A 77 -27.43 -14.68 -32.19
C ILE A 77 -26.95 -13.25 -32.41
N MET A 78 -27.40 -12.65 -33.52
CA MET A 78 -26.97 -11.31 -33.95
C MET A 78 -27.98 -10.20 -33.67
N ARG A 79 -29.28 -10.53 -33.50
CA ARG A 79 -30.35 -9.56 -33.25
C ARG A 79 -31.04 -9.84 -31.93
N GLN A 80 -31.48 -8.79 -31.26
CA GLN A 80 -32.20 -8.87 -29.99
C GLN A 80 -33.49 -9.72 -30.08
N GLN A 81 -34.25 -9.62 -31.18
CA GLN A 81 -35.51 -10.36 -31.37
C GLN A 81 -35.31 -11.88 -31.39
N ASP A 82 -34.12 -12.33 -31.83
CA ASP A 82 -33.78 -13.74 -31.95
C ASP A 82 -33.20 -14.31 -30.64
N CYS A 83 -32.92 -13.47 -29.64
CA CYS A 83 -32.39 -13.85 -28.33
C CYS A 83 -33.49 -14.36 -27.40
N VAL A 84 -34.25 -15.36 -27.86
CA VAL A 84 -35.34 -16.02 -27.15
C VAL A 84 -35.16 -17.53 -27.14
N GLY A 85 -35.69 -18.21 -26.12
CA GLY A 85 -35.60 -19.66 -25.96
C GLY A 85 -34.41 -20.12 -25.11
N VAL A 86 -33.94 -21.34 -25.33
CA VAL A 86 -32.83 -21.97 -24.61
C VAL A 86 -31.74 -22.37 -25.60
N PHE A 87 -30.48 -22.34 -25.15
CA PHE A 87 -29.34 -22.81 -25.94
C PHE A 87 -28.44 -23.70 -25.10
N VAL A 88 -27.66 -24.54 -25.78
CA VAL A 88 -26.65 -25.41 -25.15
C VAL A 88 -25.37 -24.61 -25.00
N ASN A 89 -24.99 -24.28 -23.77
CA ASN A 89 -23.77 -23.53 -23.52
C ASN A 89 -22.56 -24.47 -23.51
N ALA A 90 -21.78 -24.46 -24.59
CA ALA A 90 -20.55 -25.26 -24.72
C ALA A 90 -19.50 -24.87 -23.66
N ALA A 91 -19.44 -23.60 -23.23
CA ALA A 91 -18.50 -23.13 -22.22
C ALA A 91 -18.90 -23.56 -20.79
N ALA A 92 -20.18 -23.88 -20.56
CA ALA A 92 -20.69 -24.38 -19.28
C ALA A 92 -20.85 -25.92 -19.27
N GLY A 93 -20.14 -26.65 -20.13
CA GLY A 93 -20.18 -28.11 -20.17
C GLY A 93 -21.44 -28.70 -20.80
N GLY A 94 -22.10 -27.98 -21.71
CA GLY A 94 -23.29 -28.46 -22.42
C GLY A 94 -24.61 -28.30 -21.66
N VAL A 95 -24.64 -27.47 -20.61
CA VAL A 95 -25.85 -27.19 -19.84
C VAL A 95 -26.80 -26.30 -20.64
N LEU A 96 -28.10 -26.63 -20.59
CA LEU A 96 -29.17 -25.81 -21.17
C LEU A 96 -29.38 -24.55 -20.32
N MET A 97 -29.24 -23.38 -20.94
CA MET A 97 -29.46 -22.09 -20.30
C MET A 97 -30.47 -21.26 -21.12
N PRO A 98 -31.33 -20.45 -20.48
CA PRO A 98 -32.20 -19.53 -21.20
C PRO A 98 -31.35 -18.43 -21.88
N ARG A 99 -31.75 -18.04 -23.08
CA ARG A 99 -31.20 -16.86 -23.75
C ARG A 99 -31.68 -15.61 -23.01
N VAL A 100 -30.74 -14.74 -22.68
CA VAL A 100 -31.03 -13.49 -21.95
C VAL A 100 -30.30 -12.35 -22.64
N TRP A 101 -31.08 -11.34 -23.05
CA TRP A 101 -30.57 -10.07 -23.55
C TRP A 101 -30.40 -9.12 -22.37
N ALA A 102 -29.15 -8.89 -21.96
CA ALA A 102 -28.85 -8.11 -20.76
C ALA A 102 -27.70 -7.14 -21.00
N ASN A 103 -27.67 -6.12 -20.15
CA ASN A 103 -26.59 -5.15 -20.13
C ASN A 103 -25.47 -5.65 -19.19
N PRO A 104 -24.19 -5.44 -19.53
CA PRO A 104 -23.10 -5.52 -18.55
C PRO A 104 -23.35 -4.64 -17.31
N PRO A 105 -22.61 -4.87 -16.21
CA PRO A 105 -22.73 -4.08 -14.97
C PRO A 105 -22.33 -2.60 -15.12
N TYR A 106 -21.85 -2.21 -16.30
CA TYR A 106 -21.47 -0.87 -16.72
C TYR A 106 -22.26 -0.50 -17.99
N SER A 107 -22.86 0.68 -18.06
CA SER A 107 -23.52 1.19 -19.27
C SER A 107 -23.61 2.72 -19.32
N PHE A 108 -24.04 3.26 -20.47
CA PHE A 108 -24.27 4.69 -20.68
C PHE A 108 -25.75 5.01 -20.98
N ASP A 109 -26.69 4.20 -20.49
CA ASP A 109 -28.12 4.37 -20.82
C ASP A 109 -28.78 5.56 -20.12
N ASN A 110 -28.22 5.98 -18.98
CA ASN A 110 -28.67 7.13 -18.21
C ASN A 110 -27.48 7.77 -17.51
N ILE A 111 -27.65 9.02 -17.07
CA ILE A 111 -26.53 9.80 -16.51
C ILE A 111 -25.94 9.18 -15.25
N GLY A 112 -26.76 8.51 -14.41
CA GLY A 112 -26.29 7.83 -13.21
C GLY A 112 -25.44 6.59 -13.53
N ALA A 113 -25.89 5.78 -14.49
CA ALA A 113 -25.12 4.64 -15.00
C ALA A 113 -23.82 5.11 -15.64
N ALA A 114 -23.85 6.16 -16.47
CA ALA A 114 -22.66 6.77 -17.06
C ALA A 114 -21.69 7.31 -15.99
N PHE A 115 -22.20 7.92 -14.90
CA PHE A 115 -21.34 8.36 -13.81
C PHE A 115 -20.66 7.18 -13.11
N LYS A 116 -21.39 6.09 -12.88
CA LYS A 116 -20.84 4.86 -12.31
C LYS A 116 -19.74 4.29 -13.20
N THR A 117 -19.96 4.20 -14.51
CA THR A 117 -18.95 3.67 -15.46
C THR A 117 -17.73 4.58 -15.54
N LEU A 118 -17.92 5.88 -15.66
CA LEU A 118 -16.84 6.86 -15.68
C LEU A 118 -16.06 6.87 -14.36
N LEU A 119 -16.70 6.59 -13.22
CA LEU A 119 -16.03 6.43 -11.92
C LEU A 119 -15.13 5.19 -11.88
N GLU A 120 -15.58 4.06 -12.42
CA GLU A 120 -14.76 2.85 -12.55
C GLU A 120 -13.56 3.12 -13.49
N VAL A 121 -13.80 3.80 -14.61
CA VAL A 121 -12.77 4.15 -15.60
C VAL A 121 -11.72 5.11 -15.03
N VAL A 122 -12.12 6.20 -14.36
CA VAL A 122 -11.18 7.19 -13.81
C VAL A 122 -10.35 6.62 -12.66
N ALA A 123 -10.89 5.64 -11.93
CA ALA A 123 -10.17 4.90 -10.89
C ALA A 123 -9.18 3.88 -11.48
N LEU A 124 -9.15 3.72 -12.82
CA LEU A 124 -8.39 2.72 -13.56
C LEU A 124 -8.68 1.29 -13.08
N LYS A 125 -9.92 1.04 -12.63
CA LYS A 125 -10.39 -0.29 -12.19
C LYS A 125 -11.54 -0.74 -13.07
N GLY A 126 -11.38 -1.88 -13.73
CA GLY A 126 -12.43 -2.40 -14.62
C GLY A 126 -12.61 -1.58 -15.91
N TRP A 127 -11.65 -0.71 -16.26
CA TRP A 127 -11.73 0.13 -17.46
C TRP A 127 -11.53 -0.63 -18.77
N VAL A 128 -10.78 -1.75 -18.76
CA VAL A 128 -10.51 -2.56 -19.96
C VAL A 128 -11.77 -3.23 -20.52
N PRO A 129 -12.64 -3.85 -19.71
CA PRO A 129 -13.96 -4.31 -20.17
C PRO A 129 -14.79 -3.20 -20.82
N VAL A 130 -14.86 -2.01 -20.21
CA VAL A 130 -15.59 -0.86 -20.79
C VAL A 130 -14.96 -0.45 -22.12
N LEU A 131 -13.63 -0.45 -22.22
CA LEU A 131 -12.90 -0.17 -23.46
C LEU A 131 -13.25 -1.13 -24.58
N ASN A 132 -13.26 -2.43 -24.29
CA ASN A 132 -13.63 -3.43 -25.29
C ASN A 132 -15.08 -3.25 -25.72
N SER A 133 -16.01 -3.09 -24.77
CA SER A 133 -17.43 -2.86 -25.10
C SER A 133 -17.65 -1.62 -25.94
N VAL A 134 -16.92 -0.52 -25.68
CA VAL A 134 -16.98 0.72 -26.47
C VAL A 134 -16.50 0.52 -27.92
N MET A 135 -15.46 -0.28 -28.15
CA MET A 135 -14.97 -0.60 -29.49
C MET A 135 -15.83 -1.63 -30.22
N ASP A 136 -16.53 -2.49 -29.47
CA ASP A 136 -17.36 -3.56 -30.01
C ASP A 136 -18.80 -3.11 -30.30
N VAL A 137 -19.14 -1.87 -29.97
CA VAL A 137 -20.46 -1.27 -30.21
C VAL A 137 -20.81 -1.29 -31.69
N THR A 138 -22.02 -1.76 -31.99
CA THR A 138 -22.69 -1.67 -33.29
C THR A 138 -23.91 -0.74 -33.18
N ASP A 139 -25.12 -1.21 -33.49
CA ASP A 139 -26.36 -0.45 -33.39
C ASP A 139 -27.29 -1.02 -32.30
N ILE A 140 -28.31 -0.24 -31.95
CA ILE A 140 -29.29 -0.61 -30.93
C ILE A 140 -30.03 -1.88 -31.38
N GLY A 141 -30.05 -2.90 -30.50
CA GLY A 141 -30.69 -4.18 -30.77
C GLY A 141 -29.87 -5.16 -31.63
N LEU A 142 -28.64 -4.82 -31.96
CA LEU A 142 -27.66 -5.71 -32.59
C LEU A 142 -26.63 -6.20 -31.56
N GLN A 143 -26.16 -7.43 -31.75
CA GLN A 143 -25.10 -7.99 -30.93
C GLN A 143 -23.80 -7.19 -31.15
N PRO A 144 -23.06 -6.81 -30.10
CA PRO A 144 -21.76 -6.19 -30.23
C PRO A 144 -20.78 -7.15 -30.91
N GLN A 145 -20.01 -6.64 -31.87
CA GLN A 145 -19.04 -7.43 -32.64
C GLN A 145 -17.64 -6.90 -32.38
N ARG A 146 -16.70 -7.84 -32.23
CA ARG A 146 -15.32 -7.49 -31.88
C ARG A 146 -14.72 -6.51 -32.89
N ASN A 147 -14.27 -5.36 -32.41
CA ASN A 147 -13.70 -4.27 -33.23
C ASN A 147 -14.62 -3.75 -34.34
N ALA A 148 -15.94 -3.71 -34.12
CA ALA A 148 -16.88 -3.11 -35.09
C ALA A 148 -16.64 -1.60 -35.27
N SER A 149 -16.34 -0.89 -34.18
CA SER A 149 -16.17 0.57 -34.16
C SER A 149 -14.94 0.97 -33.33
N PRO A 150 -13.71 0.60 -33.75
CA PRO A 150 -12.49 0.81 -32.95
C PRO A 150 -12.21 2.29 -32.66
N GLY A 151 -12.69 3.22 -33.49
CA GLY A 151 -12.53 4.66 -33.27
C GLY A 151 -13.15 5.19 -31.98
N ASN A 152 -14.16 4.50 -31.44
CA ASN A 152 -14.81 4.88 -30.19
C ASN A 152 -13.86 4.83 -28.97
N VAL A 153 -12.73 4.12 -29.07
CA VAL A 153 -11.69 4.07 -28.03
C VAL A 153 -11.18 5.47 -27.65
N VAL A 154 -11.21 6.41 -28.60
CA VAL A 154 -10.76 7.79 -28.39
C VAL A 154 -11.55 8.48 -27.27
N PHE A 155 -12.85 8.19 -27.13
CA PHE A 155 -13.67 8.72 -26.04
C PHE A 155 -13.10 8.36 -24.66
N LEU A 156 -12.78 7.07 -24.44
CA LEU A 156 -12.23 6.60 -23.17
C LEU A 156 -10.79 7.07 -22.95
N VAL A 157 -9.96 7.05 -23.99
CA VAL A 157 -8.56 7.52 -23.89
C VAL A 157 -8.52 9.01 -23.54
N LEU A 158 -9.36 9.83 -24.19
CA LEU A 158 -9.48 11.26 -23.89
C LEU A 158 -9.96 11.49 -22.45
N PHE A 159 -10.99 10.75 -22.01
CA PHE A 159 -11.50 10.83 -20.64
C PHE A 159 -10.45 10.43 -19.60
N ILE A 160 -9.73 9.32 -19.82
CA ILE A 160 -8.65 8.86 -18.93
C ILE A 160 -7.53 9.88 -18.91
N PHE A 161 -7.09 10.40 -20.06
CA PHE A 161 -6.03 11.39 -20.13
C PHE A 161 -6.40 12.66 -19.38
N LEU A 162 -7.56 13.27 -19.68
CA LEU A 162 -8.02 14.49 -19.02
C LEU A 162 -8.34 14.26 -17.53
N GLY A 163 -8.98 13.15 -17.18
CA GLY A 163 -9.36 12.81 -15.81
C GLY A 163 -8.16 12.48 -14.91
N SER A 164 -7.23 11.64 -15.39
CA SER A 164 -6.07 11.22 -14.59
C SER A 164 -4.98 12.28 -14.52
N PHE A 165 -4.63 12.94 -15.63
CA PHE A 165 -3.55 13.92 -15.64
C PHE A 165 -3.99 15.28 -15.11
N TYR A 166 -5.14 15.79 -15.53
CA TYR A 166 -5.54 17.15 -15.16
C TYR A 166 -6.31 17.19 -13.84
N MET A 167 -7.32 16.34 -13.66
CA MET A 167 -8.21 16.43 -12.48
C MET A 167 -7.54 15.97 -11.19
N MET A 168 -6.79 14.86 -11.19
CA MET A 168 -6.06 14.43 -9.98
C MET A 168 -4.98 15.43 -9.57
N ARG A 169 -4.28 16.06 -10.52
CA ARG A 169 -3.26 17.08 -10.24
C ARG A 169 -3.88 18.37 -9.68
N LEU A 170 -5.01 18.81 -10.24
CA LEU A 170 -5.75 19.97 -9.74
C LEU A 170 -6.28 19.71 -8.32
N PHE A 171 -6.87 18.52 -8.09
CA PHE A 171 -7.38 18.12 -6.78
C PHE A 171 -6.28 18.07 -5.71
N VAL A 172 -5.18 17.37 -5.98
CA VAL A 172 -4.03 17.31 -5.06
C VAL A 172 -3.42 18.70 -4.86
N GLY A 173 -3.32 19.50 -5.92
CA GLY A 173 -2.80 20.88 -5.84
C GLY A 173 -3.61 21.75 -4.87
N ILE A 174 -4.93 21.72 -4.97
CA ILE A 174 -5.82 22.51 -4.10
C ILE A 174 -5.78 22.00 -2.66
N ILE A 175 -5.79 20.68 -2.46
CA ILE A 175 -5.65 20.11 -1.11
C ILE A 175 -4.31 20.50 -0.50
N VAL A 176 -3.20 20.39 -1.22
CA VAL A 176 -1.88 20.76 -0.69
C VAL A 176 -1.80 22.25 -0.42
N ALA A 177 -2.37 23.11 -1.28
CA ALA A 177 -2.43 24.54 -1.04
C ALA A 177 -3.21 24.88 0.25
N HIS A 178 -4.37 24.25 0.47
CA HIS A 178 -5.14 24.41 1.70
C HIS A 178 -4.46 23.78 2.91
N PHE A 179 -3.88 22.60 2.75
CA PHE A 179 -3.20 21.92 3.84
C PHE A 179 -1.97 22.71 4.27
N ARG A 180 -1.22 23.36 3.35
CA ARG A 180 -0.13 24.27 3.70
C ARG A 180 -0.59 25.46 4.54
N GLN A 181 -1.80 25.98 4.33
CA GLN A 181 -2.37 27.04 5.18
C GLN A 181 -2.68 26.56 6.60
N PHE A 182 -2.95 25.26 6.79
CA PHE A 182 -3.24 24.64 8.08
C PHE A 182 -2.11 23.75 8.63
N SER A 183 -0.98 23.67 7.93
CA SER A 183 0.13 22.76 8.25
C SER A 183 1.09 23.41 9.25
N GLY A 184 1.39 22.70 10.34
CA GLY A 184 2.19 23.17 11.46
C GLY A 184 1.86 22.39 12.72
N THR A 185 1.81 23.06 13.87
CA THR A 185 1.38 22.46 15.16
C THR A 185 -0.13 22.23 15.26
N ALA A 186 -0.91 22.69 14.28
CA ALA A 186 -2.38 22.68 14.32
C ALA A 186 -3.02 21.27 14.33
N LEU A 187 -2.27 20.22 13.97
CA LEU A 187 -2.72 18.83 14.03
C LEU A 187 -2.28 18.08 15.30
N LEU A 188 -1.45 18.71 16.13
CA LEU A 188 -0.94 18.14 17.37
C LEU A 188 -1.86 18.53 18.53
N THR A 189 -2.03 17.65 19.51
CA THR A 189 -2.61 18.03 20.81
C THR A 189 -1.61 18.90 21.59
N ASP A 190 -2.10 19.66 22.58
CA ASP A 190 -1.23 20.54 23.39
C ASP A 190 -0.06 19.78 24.04
N THR A 191 -0.33 18.58 24.56
CA THR A 191 0.68 17.67 25.12
C THR A 191 1.71 17.20 24.10
N GLN A 192 1.27 16.90 22.86
CA GLN A 192 2.18 16.52 21.78
C GLN A 192 3.03 17.69 21.31
N GLN A 193 2.46 18.91 21.26
CA GLN A 193 3.20 20.12 20.94
C GLN A 193 4.30 20.41 21.97
N GLN A 194 4.00 20.25 23.26
CA GLN A 194 5.00 20.34 24.33
C GLN A 194 6.11 19.28 24.18
N TRP A 195 5.74 18.03 23.89
CA TRP A 195 6.71 16.96 23.68
C TRP A 195 7.63 17.22 22.47
N VAL A 196 7.08 17.67 21.34
CA VAL A 196 7.86 18.02 20.14
C VAL A 196 8.84 19.16 20.44
N THR A 197 8.39 20.16 21.20
CA THR A 197 9.23 21.29 21.62
C THR A 197 10.38 20.83 22.52
N MET A 198 10.07 20.03 23.55
CA MET A 198 11.06 19.43 24.45
C MET A 198 12.08 18.58 23.69
N ARG A 199 11.62 17.76 22.75
CA ARG A 199 12.51 16.93 21.92
C ARG A 199 13.45 17.76 21.05
N ARG A 200 13.00 18.91 20.52
CA ARG A 200 13.83 19.83 19.73
C ARG A 200 14.95 20.44 20.59
N VAL A 201 14.66 20.75 21.86
CA VAL A 201 15.67 21.22 22.84
C VAL A 201 16.66 20.09 23.18
N MET A 202 16.15 18.91 23.53
CA MET A 202 16.96 17.75 23.93
C MET A 202 17.97 17.30 22.86
N ARG A 203 17.68 17.51 21.56
CA ARG A 203 18.66 17.21 20.48
C ARG A 203 19.95 18.03 20.56
N HIS A 204 19.90 19.21 21.16
CA HIS A 204 21.06 20.10 21.28
C HIS A 204 21.86 19.84 22.57
N VAL A 205 21.34 19.02 23.48
CA VAL A 205 22.01 18.67 24.74
C VAL A 205 22.77 17.37 24.53
N ARG A 206 24.11 17.42 24.56
CA ARG A 206 24.96 16.22 24.56
C ARG A 206 25.43 15.91 25.98
N PRO A 207 25.19 14.70 26.51
CA PRO A 207 25.71 14.32 27.82
C PRO A 207 27.24 14.14 27.77
N ILE A 208 27.92 14.61 28.80
CA ILE A 208 29.36 14.40 28.99
C ILE A 208 29.54 13.00 29.58
N VAL A 209 30.11 12.07 28.80
CA VAL A 209 30.39 10.70 29.25
C VAL A 209 31.80 10.64 29.82
N SER A 210 31.93 10.31 31.11
CA SER A 210 33.22 10.09 31.78
C SER A 210 33.92 8.85 31.23
N GLY A 211 35.16 9.00 30.74
CA GLY A 211 35.99 7.88 30.27
C GLY A 211 36.47 6.94 31.39
N SER A 212 36.71 5.67 31.07
CA SER A 212 37.19 4.66 32.02
C SER A 212 38.72 4.59 32.10
N ALA A 213 39.27 4.28 33.28
CA ALA A 213 40.72 4.30 33.56
C ALA A 213 41.56 3.10 33.04
N LEU A 214 40.96 2.03 32.49
CA LEU A 214 41.70 0.81 32.12
C LEU A 214 42.30 0.84 30.70
N ARG A 215 43.60 0.49 30.57
CA ARG A 215 44.38 0.48 29.32
C ARG A 215 43.81 -0.42 28.20
N TRP A 216 43.48 -1.68 28.49
CA TRP A 216 42.93 -2.61 27.49
C TRP A 216 41.55 -2.17 26.99
N ARG A 217 40.73 -1.59 27.86
CA ARG A 217 39.44 -1.01 27.48
C ARG A 217 39.59 0.22 26.59
N ARG A 218 40.63 1.03 26.84
CA ARG A 218 40.97 2.18 25.99
C ARG A 218 41.31 1.76 24.56
N PHE A 219 42.04 0.65 24.38
CA PHE A 219 42.30 0.11 23.04
C PHE A 219 41.02 -0.26 22.28
N PHE A 220 40.10 -1.02 22.90
CA PHE A 220 38.81 -1.34 22.27
C PHE A 220 37.95 -0.09 22.03
N TYR A 221 38.01 0.87 22.94
CA TYR A 221 37.33 2.15 22.78
C TYR A 221 37.87 2.94 21.58
N ASP A 222 39.19 3.05 21.45
CA ASP A 222 39.84 3.75 20.32
C ASP A 222 39.59 3.02 18.99
N LEU A 223 39.50 1.69 19.00
CA LEU A 223 39.14 0.88 17.82
C LEU A 223 37.68 1.10 17.39
N VAL A 224 36.73 0.94 18.32
CA VAL A 224 35.28 1.08 18.04
C VAL A 224 34.90 2.52 17.69
N MET A 225 35.55 3.50 18.32
CA MET A 225 35.31 4.92 18.09
C MET A 225 36.10 5.48 16.92
N SER A 226 36.84 4.63 16.19
CA SER A 226 37.58 5.05 15.01
C SER A 226 36.63 5.41 13.85
N ARG A 227 37.02 6.40 13.05
CA ARG A 227 36.27 6.85 11.86
C ARG A 227 36.07 5.79 10.78
N TRP A 228 36.83 4.69 10.83
CA TRP A 228 36.79 3.62 9.84
C TRP A 228 35.98 2.40 10.27
N PHE A 229 35.81 2.20 11.58
CA PHE A 229 35.12 1.04 12.12
C PHE A 229 33.69 0.95 11.61
N GLU A 230 32.96 2.06 11.65
CA GLU A 230 31.57 2.08 11.24
C GLU A 230 31.39 1.84 9.72
N PRO A 231 32.09 2.54 8.79
CA PRO A 231 32.04 2.22 7.36
C PRO A 231 32.41 0.78 7.01
N LEU A 232 33.39 0.20 7.72
CA LEU A 232 33.80 -1.19 7.53
C LEU A 232 32.66 -2.16 7.88
N VAL A 233 31.99 -1.95 9.02
CA VAL A 233 30.83 -2.78 9.42
C VAL A 233 29.68 -2.65 8.40
N THR A 234 29.43 -1.46 7.87
CA THR A 234 28.45 -1.26 6.77
C THR A 234 28.82 -2.05 5.54
N CYS A 235 30.09 -2.02 5.10
CA CYS A 235 30.56 -2.77 3.94
C CYS A 235 30.32 -4.28 4.12
N ILE A 236 30.62 -4.82 5.31
CA ILE A 236 30.40 -6.23 5.65
C ILE A 236 28.92 -6.61 5.62
N ILE A 237 28.03 -5.73 6.12
CA ILE A 237 26.58 -5.94 6.03
C ILE A 237 26.11 -5.99 4.57
N LEU A 238 26.64 -5.12 3.70
CA LEU A 238 26.30 -5.12 2.27
C LEU A 238 26.80 -6.39 1.56
N LEU A 239 28.02 -6.83 1.85
CA LEU A 239 28.56 -8.08 1.30
C LEU A 239 27.75 -9.29 1.77
N HIS A 240 27.32 -9.31 3.03
CA HIS A 240 26.43 -10.35 3.54
C HIS A 240 25.05 -10.33 2.87
N LEU A 241 24.50 -9.14 2.57
CA LEU A 241 23.25 -9.00 1.81
C LEU A 241 23.38 -9.57 0.40
N VAL A 242 24.51 -9.31 -0.28
CA VAL A 242 24.81 -9.88 -1.59
C VAL A 242 24.84 -11.41 -1.48
N ALA A 243 25.53 -11.97 -0.49
CA ALA A 243 25.55 -13.43 -0.27
C ALA A 243 24.15 -14.02 -0.04
N LEU A 244 23.27 -13.32 0.69
CA LEU A 244 21.87 -13.74 0.87
C LEU A 244 21.05 -13.65 -0.43
N SER A 245 21.34 -12.67 -1.30
CA SER A 245 20.65 -12.50 -2.58
C SER A 245 21.01 -13.55 -3.64
N LEU A 246 22.12 -14.28 -3.45
CA LEU A 246 22.57 -15.35 -4.35
C LEU A 246 21.87 -16.69 -4.11
N GLN A 247 20.99 -16.79 -3.11
CA GLN A 247 20.17 -17.99 -2.88
C GLN A 247 19.08 -18.10 -3.95
N HIS A 248 18.95 -19.26 -4.59
CA HIS A 248 17.91 -19.50 -5.60
C HIS A 248 17.32 -20.90 -5.50
N THR A 249 16.13 -21.08 -6.08
CA THR A 249 15.46 -22.39 -6.11
C THR A 249 16.22 -23.37 -7.01
N GLY A 250 16.37 -24.61 -6.56
CA GLY A 250 17.03 -25.67 -7.34
C GLY A 250 18.56 -25.62 -7.34
N GLN A 251 19.18 -24.87 -6.42
CA GLN A 251 20.64 -24.81 -6.29
C GLN A 251 21.27 -26.17 -5.94
N THR A 252 22.51 -26.39 -6.41
CA THR A 252 23.27 -27.60 -6.11
C THR A 252 23.59 -27.70 -4.62
N ARG A 253 23.87 -28.91 -4.14
CA ARG A 253 24.27 -29.13 -2.74
C ARG A 253 25.54 -28.36 -2.40
N GLU A 254 26.52 -28.37 -3.30
CA GLU A 254 27.78 -27.63 -3.18
C GLU A 254 27.57 -26.11 -3.05
N TRP A 255 26.66 -25.53 -3.84
CA TRP A 255 26.33 -24.10 -3.74
C TRP A 255 25.66 -23.75 -2.40
N THR A 256 24.80 -24.65 -1.91
CA THR A 256 24.16 -24.48 -0.60
C THR A 256 25.19 -24.51 0.52
N GLU A 257 26.11 -25.47 0.48
CA GLU A 257 27.20 -25.60 1.46
C GLU A 257 28.15 -24.41 1.42
N ALA A 258 28.48 -23.90 0.22
CA ALA A 258 29.31 -22.70 0.06
C ALA A 258 28.64 -21.45 0.66
N LEU A 259 27.35 -21.23 0.41
CA LEU A 259 26.61 -20.11 0.98
C LEU A 259 26.44 -20.23 2.51
N ASP A 260 26.27 -21.45 3.04
CA ASP A 260 26.23 -21.68 4.48
C ASP A 260 27.60 -21.45 5.14
N ALA A 261 28.70 -21.81 4.49
CA ALA A 261 30.05 -21.48 4.96
C ALA A 261 30.27 -19.96 5.01
N VAL A 262 29.87 -19.24 3.96
CA VAL A 262 29.91 -17.77 3.91
C VAL A 262 29.05 -17.15 5.03
N HIS A 263 27.87 -17.70 5.31
CA HIS A 263 27.03 -17.26 6.44
C HIS A 263 27.75 -17.40 7.80
N TRP A 264 28.48 -18.50 8.03
CA TRP A 264 29.26 -18.68 9.27
C TRP A 264 30.44 -17.71 9.39
N VAL A 265 31.10 -17.38 8.28
CA VAL A 265 32.15 -16.35 8.26
C VAL A 265 31.58 -14.99 8.70
N PHE A 266 30.47 -14.56 8.10
CA PHE A 266 29.83 -13.30 8.48
C PHE A 266 29.32 -13.32 9.93
N THR A 267 28.73 -14.44 10.38
CA THR A 267 28.29 -14.60 11.77
C THR A 267 29.43 -14.40 12.76
N THR A 268 30.61 -14.96 12.46
CA THR A 268 31.81 -14.82 13.29
C THR A 268 32.25 -13.35 13.37
N ILE A 269 32.27 -12.65 12.24
CA ILE A 269 32.63 -11.22 12.21
C ILE A 269 31.65 -10.40 13.04
N TYR A 270 30.34 -10.70 13.01
CA TYR A 270 29.36 -10.00 13.84
C TYR A 270 29.48 -10.31 15.34
N ILE A 271 29.92 -11.51 15.71
CA ILE A 271 30.22 -11.84 17.11
C ILE A 271 31.40 -10.99 17.59
N VAL A 272 32.48 -10.91 16.80
CA VAL A 272 33.67 -10.09 17.11
C VAL A 272 33.32 -8.60 17.19
N GLU A 273 32.49 -8.11 16.29
CA GLU A 273 31.98 -6.74 16.30
C GLU A 273 31.20 -6.43 17.60
N LEU A 274 30.30 -7.34 17.99
CA LEU A 274 29.49 -7.21 19.20
C LEU A 274 30.34 -7.24 20.46
N THR A 275 31.30 -8.16 20.56
CA THR A 275 32.18 -8.26 21.73
C THR A 275 33.09 -7.05 21.85
N ALA A 276 33.64 -6.54 20.75
CA ALA A 276 34.43 -5.30 20.74
C ALA A 276 33.61 -4.10 21.27
N ARG A 277 32.34 -3.96 20.86
CA ARG A 277 31.44 -2.90 21.37
C ARG A 277 31.14 -3.04 22.86
N ILE A 278 30.88 -4.26 23.35
CA ILE A 278 30.61 -4.53 24.77
C ILE A 278 31.84 -4.22 25.63
N LEU A 279 33.05 -4.59 25.17
CA LEU A 279 34.30 -4.34 25.89
C LEU A 279 34.67 -2.85 25.90
N ALA A 280 34.44 -2.13 24.80
CA ALA A 280 34.70 -0.69 24.71
C ALA A 280 33.81 0.13 25.67
N LEU A 281 32.49 -0.08 25.61
CA LEU A 281 31.51 0.70 26.36
C LEU A 281 31.25 0.16 27.77
N GLY A 282 31.66 -1.09 28.04
CA GLY A 282 31.27 -1.85 29.23
C GLY A 282 29.84 -2.38 29.10
N PRO A 283 29.48 -3.47 29.81
CA PRO A 283 28.16 -4.10 29.68
C PRO A 283 27.00 -3.17 30.08
N ILE A 284 27.19 -2.35 31.12
CA ILE A 284 26.20 -1.37 31.58
C ILE A 284 26.10 -0.18 30.61
N GLY A 285 27.23 0.28 30.08
CA GLY A 285 27.26 1.39 29.10
C GLY A 285 26.67 1.02 27.75
N TYR A 286 26.90 -0.22 27.29
CA TYR A 286 26.35 -0.76 26.05
C TYR A 286 24.82 -0.79 26.06
N VAL A 287 24.22 -1.24 27.16
CA VAL A 287 22.76 -1.36 27.31
C VAL A 287 22.09 -0.01 27.60
N LYS A 288 22.76 0.89 28.34
CA LYS A 288 22.16 2.17 28.78
C LYS A 288 22.17 3.26 27.71
N ASN A 289 23.15 3.26 26.81
CA ASN A 289 23.28 4.32 25.79
C ASN A 289 22.24 4.19 24.67
N ASP A 290 21.94 2.97 24.21
CA ASP A 290 21.02 2.73 23.09
C ASP A 290 20.24 1.41 23.25
N LEU A 291 19.51 1.27 24.36
CA LEU A 291 18.75 0.06 24.75
C LEU A 291 18.06 -0.70 23.60
N PRO A 292 17.25 -0.06 22.71
CA PRO A 292 16.58 -0.78 21.62
C PRO A 292 17.56 -1.30 20.56
N TRP A 293 18.63 -0.57 20.24
CA TRP A 293 19.59 -0.95 19.20
C TRP A 293 20.62 -1.96 19.70
N SER A 294 21.06 -1.84 20.94
CA SER A 294 21.94 -2.83 21.57
C SER A 294 21.23 -4.18 21.75
N ALA A 295 19.95 -4.17 22.13
CA ALA A 295 19.15 -5.38 22.22
C ALA A 295 18.92 -5.99 20.83
N TYR A 296 18.67 -5.16 19.82
CA TYR A 296 18.52 -5.60 18.44
C TYR A 296 19.77 -6.31 17.90
N ASP A 297 20.95 -5.72 18.09
CA ASP A 297 22.21 -6.30 17.65
C ASP A 297 22.47 -7.67 18.29
N LEU A 298 22.21 -7.78 19.60
CA LEU A 298 22.32 -9.04 20.34
C LEU A 298 21.35 -10.11 19.80
N VAL A 299 20.07 -9.76 19.65
CA VAL A 299 19.04 -10.66 19.12
C VAL A 299 19.36 -11.10 17.69
N ALA A 300 19.88 -10.20 16.85
CA ALA A 300 20.28 -10.53 15.49
C ALA A 300 21.45 -11.52 15.44
N VAL A 301 22.52 -11.34 16.26
CA VAL A 301 23.62 -12.33 16.31
C VAL A 301 23.12 -13.67 16.83
N VAL A 302 22.34 -13.66 17.92
CA VAL A 302 21.79 -14.89 18.50
C VAL A 302 20.91 -15.62 17.47
N GLY A 303 20.06 -14.90 16.73
CA GLY A 303 19.24 -15.46 15.67
C GLY A 303 20.04 -16.09 14.53
N MET A 304 21.17 -15.47 14.15
CA MET A 304 22.08 -16.00 13.12
C MET A 304 22.78 -17.30 13.53
N VAL A 305 23.00 -17.51 14.84
CA VAL A 305 23.62 -18.72 15.40
C VAL A 305 22.57 -19.82 15.67
N VAL A 306 21.45 -19.47 16.29
CA VAL A 306 20.41 -20.43 16.69
C VAL A 306 19.65 -21.00 15.49
N GLY A 307 19.45 -20.20 14.43
CA GLY A 307 18.70 -20.63 13.24
C GLY A 307 19.30 -21.88 12.56
N PRO A 308 20.58 -21.87 12.18
CA PRO A 308 21.26 -23.03 11.61
C PRO A 308 21.43 -24.21 12.59
N LEU A 309 21.73 -23.95 13.87
CA LEU A 309 22.03 -25.01 14.85
C LEU A 309 20.80 -25.77 15.35
N SER A 310 19.64 -25.11 15.43
CA SER A 310 18.46 -25.70 16.06
C SER A 310 17.83 -26.85 15.28
N GLY A 311 18.23 -27.11 14.02
CA GLY A 311 17.68 -28.19 13.18
C GLY A 311 16.14 -28.16 13.06
N PHE A 312 15.50 -27.06 13.49
CA PHE A 312 14.10 -27.07 13.89
C PHE A 312 13.22 -26.87 12.66
N ARG A 313 12.80 -27.99 12.08
CA ARG A 313 11.97 -28.09 10.85
C ARG A 313 10.66 -27.28 10.88
N ARG A 314 10.19 -26.76 12.03
CA ARG A 314 8.89 -26.07 12.16
C ARG A 314 8.95 -24.55 12.41
N GLY A 315 10.12 -23.92 12.49
CA GLY A 315 10.27 -22.47 12.74
C GLY A 315 11.12 -21.70 11.72
N THR A 316 11.45 -22.33 10.61
CA THR A 316 12.56 -21.92 9.73
C THR A 316 12.36 -20.56 9.04
N GLY A 317 11.13 -20.09 8.86
CA GLY A 317 10.85 -18.80 8.22
C GLY A 317 11.35 -17.61 9.05
N VAL A 318 11.03 -17.57 10.35
CA VAL A 318 11.41 -16.45 11.24
C VAL A 318 12.91 -16.46 11.50
N ALA A 319 13.51 -17.63 11.76
CA ALA A 319 14.95 -17.75 11.97
C ALA A 319 15.77 -17.39 10.72
N ARG A 320 15.29 -17.72 9.51
CA ARG A 320 15.89 -17.23 8.26
C ARG A 320 15.66 -15.74 8.05
N ALA A 321 14.50 -15.21 8.41
CA ALA A 321 14.22 -13.77 8.33
C ALA A 321 15.15 -12.94 9.23
N LEU A 322 15.57 -13.47 10.39
CA LEU A 322 16.54 -12.82 11.28
C LEU A 322 17.93 -12.65 10.63
N ARG A 323 18.27 -13.42 9.58
CA ARG A 323 19.51 -13.21 8.78
C ARG A 323 19.50 -11.86 8.06
N PHE A 324 18.31 -11.37 7.70
CA PHE A 324 18.10 -10.04 7.11
C PHE A 324 18.00 -8.93 8.15
N GLY A 325 17.89 -9.28 9.43
CA GLY A 325 17.74 -8.30 10.51
C GLY A 325 18.88 -7.30 10.53
N ARG A 326 20.12 -7.70 10.23
CA ARG A 326 21.26 -6.77 10.25
C ARG A 326 21.16 -5.61 9.26
N VAL A 327 20.34 -5.71 8.21
CA VAL A 327 20.06 -4.59 7.27
C VAL A 327 19.39 -3.42 7.98
N VAL A 328 18.56 -3.66 9.01
CA VAL A 328 17.88 -2.60 9.77
C VAL A 328 18.89 -1.68 10.48
N LYS A 329 20.10 -2.16 10.78
CA LYS A 329 21.20 -1.35 11.33
C LYS A 329 21.72 -0.30 10.33
N LEU A 330 21.43 -0.42 9.04
CA LEU A 330 21.71 0.66 8.07
C LEU A 330 20.77 1.85 8.27
N LEU A 331 19.55 1.62 8.77
CA LEU A 331 18.56 2.68 9.01
C LEU A 331 18.93 3.59 10.19
N THR A 332 19.81 3.15 11.10
CA THR A 332 20.32 4.01 12.18
C THR A 332 21.32 5.05 11.69
N ARG A 333 21.70 5.00 10.41
CA ARG A 333 22.74 5.84 9.80
C ARG A 333 22.22 6.80 8.73
N LEU A 334 20.95 6.67 8.33
CA LEU A 334 20.26 7.61 7.43
C LEU A 334 19.61 8.74 8.25
#